data_AF-A0A956W642-F1
#
_entry.id   AF-A0A956W642-F1
#
_cell.length_a   1.000
_cell.length_b   1.000
_cell.length_c   1.000
_cell.angle_alpha   90.00
_cell.angle_beta   90.00
_cell.angle_gamma   90.00
#
_symmetry.space_group_name_H-M   'P 1'
#
loop_
_entity.id
_entity.type
_entity.pdbx_description
1 polymer ?
#
loop_
_entity_poly.entity_id
_entity_poly.type
_entity_poly.pdbx_seq_one_letter_code
_entity_poly.pdbx_strand_id
1 'polypeptide(L)'
;MRTRILRLTTAMSLALVAVVAISAAAPADTAEAQTAPYILARKGSDFSDFGGGGWPANSSGTVTVTSNSGSVIATQNVQADASGIFIWEGNLPQQYSAGMTVTASLGGQTRSLVIPNVTVSVDANTDIVTATGPSLDLLFLRCSLTNCALDQIIALNAAGNGAIDVTPQYDITAGEVLRITWIDPDGDSYVILHTVEQGAAPSFSSVTSVPARGIGIVVFDGGTLDQLAAAASAAGARAIYTTANGNWVGYTLGAPAFTNAGFASRFPGAIPAGTPFLLVMP
;
A
#
# COMPACT_ATOMS: atom_id res chain seq x y z
N MET A 1 15.25 -46.04 44.01
CA MET A 1 14.90 -46.69 42.73
C MET A 1 15.08 -45.66 41.62
N ARG A 2 16.11 -45.84 40.79
CA ARG A 2 16.44 -44.99 39.64
C ARG A 2 15.79 -45.57 38.40
N THR A 3 15.00 -44.80 37.67
CA THR A 3 14.54 -45.19 36.33
C THR A 3 14.94 -44.10 35.35
N ARG A 4 15.95 -44.42 34.53
CA ARG A 4 16.38 -43.68 33.34
C ARG A 4 15.36 -43.94 32.23
N ILE A 5 14.91 -42.92 31.52
CA ILE A 5 14.30 -43.08 30.19
C ILE A 5 14.98 -42.13 29.18
N LEU A 6 15.53 -42.82 28.19
CA LEU A 6 16.06 -42.51 26.87
C LEU A 6 15.97 -41.08 26.29
N ARG A 7 17.12 -40.65 25.76
CA ARG A 7 17.31 -39.62 24.74
C ARG A 7 16.65 -40.05 23.42
N LEU A 8 15.92 -39.15 22.78
CA LEU A 8 15.71 -39.16 21.34
C LEU A 8 16.11 -37.79 20.77
N THR A 9 17.23 -37.78 20.07
CA THR A 9 17.77 -36.67 19.28
C THR A 9 17.09 -36.64 17.93
N THR A 10 16.34 -35.58 17.64
CA THR A 10 16.00 -35.19 16.26
C THR A 10 16.50 -33.76 16.07
N ALA A 11 17.58 -33.64 15.31
CA ALA A 11 18.15 -32.37 14.90
C ALA A 11 17.18 -31.70 13.91
N MET A 12 16.67 -30.52 14.29
CA MET A 12 15.98 -29.62 13.39
C MET A 12 16.84 -28.37 13.29
N SER A 13 17.57 -28.26 12.19
CA SER A 13 18.40 -27.10 11.85
C SER A 13 17.51 -25.87 11.73
N LEU A 14 17.49 -25.05 12.77
CA LEU A 14 16.94 -23.72 12.74
C LEU A 14 17.98 -22.81 12.07
N ALA A 15 17.75 -22.48 10.80
CA ALA A 15 18.47 -21.40 10.14
C ALA A 15 18.10 -20.10 10.86
N LEU A 16 19.00 -19.64 11.73
CA LEU A 16 18.96 -18.34 12.36
C LEU A 16 19.16 -17.28 11.26
N VAL A 17 18.07 -16.84 10.64
CA VAL A 17 18.08 -15.57 9.92
C VAL A 17 18.20 -14.51 10.99
N ALA A 18 19.40 -13.93 11.10
CA ALA A 18 19.61 -12.73 11.87
C ALA A 18 18.73 -11.64 11.26
N VAL A 19 17.53 -11.47 11.83
CA VAL A 19 16.83 -10.19 11.74
C VAL A 19 17.70 -9.23 12.52
N VAL A 20 18.58 -8.55 11.80
CA VAL A 20 19.20 -7.33 12.29
C VAL A 20 18.01 -6.41 12.59
N ALA A 21 17.64 -6.34 13.86
CA ALA A 21 16.88 -5.23 14.36
C ALA A 21 17.77 -4.00 14.13
N ILE A 22 17.61 -3.37 12.97
CA ILE A 22 17.99 -1.98 12.79
C ILE A 22 16.99 -1.23 13.68
N SER A 23 17.29 -1.16 14.97
CA SER A 23 16.83 -0.05 15.79
C SER A 23 17.57 1.16 15.22
N ALA A 24 17.05 1.71 14.12
CA ALA A 24 17.39 3.05 13.70
C ALA A 24 16.87 3.93 14.84
N ALA A 25 17.73 4.19 15.83
CA ALA A 25 17.76 5.53 16.37
C ALA A 25 17.82 6.42 15.12
N ALA A 26 16.73 7.15 14.85
CA ALA A 26 16.74 8.17 13.82
C ALA A 26 18.06 8.95 14.03
N PRO A 27 19.00 8.92 13.06
CA PRO A 27 20.27 9.57 13.26
C PRO A 27 19.97 10.99 13.69
N ALA A 28 20.56 11.40 14.82
CA ALA A 28 20.45 12.77 15.28
C ALA A 28 20.79 13.66 14.08
N ASP A 29 19.83 14.49 13.73
CA ASP A 29 19.67 15.29 12.52
C ASP A 29 20.82 16.29 12.35
N THR A 30 22.03 15.81 12.09
CA THR A 30 23.00 16.57 11.34
C THR A 30 22.62 16.34 9.90
N ALA A 31 21.85 17.27 9.34
CA ALA A 31 21.59 17.38 7.91
C ALA A 31 22.95 17.44 7.19
N GLU A 32 23.53 16.27 6.92
CA GLU A 32 24.63 16.13 6.00
C GLU A 32 24.01 16.48 4.67
N ALA A 33 24.19 17.75 4.28
CA ALA A 33 23.57 18.32 3.11
C ALA A 33 23.84 17.38 1.95
N GLN A 34 22.79 16.84 1.34
CA GLN A 34 22.90 15.97 0.17
C GLN A 34 23.60 16.79 -0.92
N THR A 35 24.91 16.60 -1.06
CA THR A 35 25.76 17.43 -1.95
C THR A 35 25.68 16.98 -3.40
N ALA A 36 25.19 15.77 -3.65
CA ALA A 36 25.00 15.25 -4.99
C ALA A 36 23.67 15.76 -5.56
N PRO A 37 23.64 16.19 -6.84
CA PRO A 37 22.40 16.57 -7.50
C PRO A 37 21.45 15.38 -7.52
N TYR A 38 20.14 15.56 -7.38
CA TYR A 38 19.15 14.48 -7.53
C TYR A 38 18.01 14.91 -8.45
N ILE A 39 17.24 13.94 -8.92
CA ILE A 39 16.03 14.08 -9.73
C ILE A 39 14.83 13.59 -8.92
N LEU A 40 13.76 14.36 -8.97
CA LEU A 40 12.44 13.99 -8.50
C LEU A 40 11.50 13.94 -9.69
N ALA A 41 10.85 12.80 -9.88
CA ALA A 41 9.75 12.67 -10.83
C ALA A 41 8.44 12.48 -10.07
N ARG A 42 7.39 13.22 -10.43
CA ARG A 42 6.06 13.06 -9.83
C ARG A 42 5.05 12.66 -10.89
N LYS A 43 4.30 11.61 -10.60
CA LYS A 43 3.13 11.18 -11.39
C LYS A 43 1.84 11.54 -10.64
N GLY A 44 1.08 12.50 -11.19
CA GLY A 44 -0.27 12.83 -10.76
C GLY A 44 -1.33 12.34 -11.75
N SER A 45 -2.61 12.48 -11.38
CA SER A 45 -3.76 12.24 -12.27
C SER A 45 -3.80 13.25 -13.43
N ASP A 46 -3.48 14.50 -13.12
CA ASP A 46 -3.71 15.64 -14.03
C ASP A 46 -2.43 16.36 -14.46
N PHE A 47 -1.31 16.08 -13.80
CA PHE A 47 -0.01 16.71 -14.08
C PHE A 47 1.13 15.76 -13.75
N SER A 48 2.25 15.93 -14.46
CA SER A 48 3.48 15.21 -14.19
C SER A 48 4.64 16.20 -14.19
N ASP A 49 5.24 16.40 -13.02
CA ASP A 49 6.29 17.39 -12.82
C ASP A 49 7.63 16.72 -12.58
N PHE A 50 8.69 17.42 -12.97
CA PHE A 50 10.05 17.06 -12.62
C PHE A 50 10.68 18.14 -11.78
N GLY A 51 11.49 17.73 -10.81
CA GLY A 51 12.33 18.64 -10.08
C GLY A 51 13.68 18.00 -9.80
N GLY A 52 14.51 18.75 -9.10
CA GLY A 52 15.77 18.25 -8.60
C GLY A 52 16.37 19.26 -7.64
N GLY A 53 17.26 18.79 -6.77
CA GLY A 53 18.03 19.62 -5.86
C GLY A 53 19.51 19.26 -5.91
N GLY A 54 20.36 20.04 -5.25
CA GLY A 54 21.82 19.81 -5.24
C GLY A 54 22.53 20.20 -6.54
N TRP A 55 21.88 20.93 -7.44
CA TRP A 55 22.49 21.43 -8.67
C TRP A 55 23.31 22.69 -8.42
N PRO A 56 24.28 23.04 -9.28
CA PRO A 56 24.99 24.31 -9.17
C PRO A 56 24.00 25.48 -9.17
N ALA A 57 24.09 26.37 -8.18
CA ALA A 57 23.18 27.49 -8.02
C ALA A 57 23.13 28.39 -9.28
N ASN A 58 21.93 28.83 -9.67
CA ASN A 58 21.69 29.67 -10.85
C ASN A 58 22.14 29.05 -12.19
N SER A 59 22.41 27.74 -12.24
CA SER A 59 22.80 27.07 -13.48
C SER A 59 21.60 26.82 -14.39
N SER A 60 21.83 26.95 -15.70
CA SER A 60 20.85 26.60 -16.73
C SER A 60 21.20 25.26 -17.37
N GLY A 61 20.20 24.66 -18.00
CA GLY A 61 20.35 23.36 -18.63
C GLY A 61 19.07 22.84 -19.25
N THR A 62 19.03 21.52 -19.44
CA THR A 62 17.87 20.83 -20.02
C THR A 62 17.45 19.65 -19.17
N VAL A 63 16.15 19.37 -19.13
CA VAL A 63 15.60 18.08 -18.71
C VAL A 63 14.99 17.41 -19.93
N THR A 64 15.38 16.16 -20.16
CA THR A 64 14.93 15.35 -21.29
C THR A 64 14.29 14.07 -20.79
N VAL A 65 13.09 13.76 -21.28
CA VAL A 65 12.40 12.49 -21.03
C VAL A 65 12.54 11.62 -22.27
N THR A 66 13.01 10.39 -22.08
CA THR A 66 13.25 9.40 -23.12
C THR A 66 12.41 8.16 -22.86
N SER A 67 11.74 7.66 -23.90
CA SER A 67 10.94 6.44 -23.85
C SER A 67 11.82 5.18 -23.66
N ASN A 68 11.18 4.05 -23.37
CA ASN A 68 11.85 2.75 -23.27
C ASN A 68 12.52 2.31 -24.59
N SER A 69 12.10 2.88 -25.74
CA SER A 69 12.72 2.63 -27.05
C SER A 69 13.89 3.56 -27.36
N GLY A 70 14.25 4.47 -26.44
CA GLY A 70 15.30 5.47 -26.64
C GLY A 70 14.85 6.74 -27.38
N SER A 71 13.55 6.91 -27.63
CA SER A 71 13.03 8.09 -28.32
C SER A 71 12.81 9.24 -27.35
N VAL A 72 13.26 10.45 -27.68
CA VAL A 72 12.99 11.65 -26.87
C VAL A 72 11.49 11.98 -26.95
N ILE A 73 10.82 11.94 -25.81
CA ILE A 73 9.40 12.29 -25.66
C ILE A 73 9.26 13.80 -25.49
N ALA A 74 10.11 14.38 -24.64
CA ALA A 74 10.08 15.80 -24.33
C ALA A 74 11.44 16.31 -23.88
N THR A 75 11.71 17.58 -24.15
CA THR A 75 12.86 18.32 -23.63
C THR A 75 12.42 19.70 -23.23
N GLN A 76 12.87 20.17 -22.06
CA GLN A 76 12.60 21.49 -21.55
C GLN A 76 13.89 22.16 -21.08
N ASN A 77 14.05 23.44 -21.41
CA ASN A 77 15.09 24.27 -20.80
C ASN A 77 14.65 24.62 -19.37
N VAL A 78 15.53 24.37 -18.40
CA VAL A 78 15.29 24.66 -16.99
C VAL A 78 16.44 25.50 -16.44
N GLN A 79 16.19 26.11 -15.28
CA GLN A 79 17.20 26.83 -14.52
C GLN A 79 17.04 26.46 -13.05
N ALA A 80 18.15 26.10 -12.41
CA ALA A 80 18.21 25.94 -10.96
C ALA A 80 18.22 27.32 -10.29
N ASP A 81 17.52 27.46 -9.17
CA ASP A 81 17.51 28.68 -8.37
C ASP A 81 18.81 28.86 -7.57
N ALA A 82 18.83 29.85 -6.67
CA ALA A 82 19.98 30.12 -5.80
C ALA A 82 20.28 28.98 -4.81
N SER A 83 19.32 28.10 -4.56
CA SER A 83 19.45 26.92 -3.69
C SER A 83 19.84 25.66 -4.47
N GLY A 84 20.01 25.76 -5.80
CA GLY A 84 20.30 24.60 -6.63
C GLY A 84 19.07 23.74 -6.93
N ILE A 85 17.86 24.29 -6.78
CA ILE A 85 16.59 23.59 -7.04
C ILE A 85 16.05 24.02 -8.39
N PHE A 86 15.66 23.06 -9.24
CA PHE A 86 14.89 23.34 -10.45
C PHE A 86 13.52 22.68 -10.37
N ILE A 87 12.55 23.26 -11.08
CA ILE A 87 11.21 22.69 -11.26
C ILE A 87 10.83 22.83 -12.74
N TRP A 88 10.28 21.76 -13.29
CA TRP A 88 9.60 21.72 -14.58
C TRP A 88 8.16 21.27 -14.35
N GLU A 89 7.24 22.24 -14.35
CA GLU A 89 5.80 22.02 -14.38
C GLU A 89 5.37 21.86 -15.85
N GLY A 90 5.51 20.65 -16.36
CA GLY A 90 5.18 20.31 -17.74
C GLY A 90 3.78 19.71 -17.80
N ASN A 91 2.91 20.26 -18.65
CA ASN A 91 1.68 19.57 -19.02
C ASN A 91 2.01 18.48 -20.06
N LEU A 92 2.84 17.51 -19.65
CA LEU A 92 3.33 16.49 -20.54
C LEU A 92 2.18 15.55 -20.91
N PRO A 93 1.92 15.36 -22.22
CA PRO A 93 0.83 14.51 -22.66
C PRO A 93 1.15 13.06 -22.29
N GLN A 94 0.44 12.56 -21.29
CA GLN A 94 0.47 11.19 -20.77
C GLN A 94 1.55 10.84 -19.74
N GLN A 95 1.11 9.96 -18.84
CA GLN A 95 1.80 9.42 -17.68
C GLN A 95 3.09 8.70 -18.09
N TYR A 96 4.21 9.01 -17.44
CA TYR A 96 5.41 8.18 -17.58
C TYR A 96 5.12 6.75 -17.11
N SER A 97 5.79 5.80 -17.75
CA SER A 97 5.73 4.39 -17.42
C SER A 97 7.09 3.89 -16.96
N ALA A 98 7.08 2.74 -16.29
CA ALA A 98 8.30 2.07 -15.87
C ALA A 98 9.26 1.86 -17.07
N GLY A 99 10.54 2.14 -16.84
CA GLY A 99 11.61 2.05 -17.84
C GLY A 99 11.89 3.33 -18.62
N MET A 100 11.03 4.36 -18.54
CA MET A 100 11.34 5.66 -19.13
C MET A 100 12.50 6.30 -18.39
N THR A 101 13.31 7.10 -19.07
CA THR A 101 14.47 7.78 -18.46
C THR A 101 14.27 9.28 -18.46
N VAL A 102 14.49 9.91 -17.31
CA VAL A 102 14.53 11.36 -17.14
C VAL A 102 15.98 11.77 -16.95
N THR A 103 16.53 12.55 -17.86
CA THR A 103 17.91 13.03 -17.80
C THR A 103 17.91 14.53 -17.61
N ALA A 104 18.51 15.01 -16.52
CA ALA A 104 18.74 16.43 -16.27
C ALA A 104 20.22 16.75 -16.49
N SER A 105 20.51 17.83 -17.22
CA SER A 105 21.87 18.31 -17.46
C SER A 105 21.97 19.81 -17.22
N LEU A 106 22.46 20.23 -16.05
CA LEU A 106 22.59 21.62 -15.64
C LEU A 106 24.01 21.89 -15.12
N GLY A 107 24.57 23.07 -15.45
CA GLY A 107 25.85 23.51 -14.86
C GLY A 107 27.04 22.57 -15.13
N GLY A 108 27.01 21.81 -16.23
CA GLY A 108 28.04 20.82 -16.57
C GLY A 108 27.92 19.48 -15.83
N GLN A 109 26.88 19.30 -15.01
CA GLN A 109 26.54 18.02 -14.39
C GLN A 109 25.40 17.37 -15.18
N THR A 110 25.38 16.04 -15.21
CA THR A 110 24.30 15.25 -15.81
C THR A 110 23.90 14.15 -14.85
N ARG A 111 22.60 13.95 -14.69
CA ARG A 111 22.02 12.86 -13.89
C ARG A 111 20.83 12.26 -14.62
N SER A 112 20.58 10.98 -14.40
CA SER A 112 19.49 10.24 -15.03
C SER A 112 18.74 9.40 -14.01
N LEU A 113 17.42 9.48 -14.03
CA LEU A 113 16.51 8.64 -13.27
C LEU A 113 15.78 7.72 -14.26
N VAL A 114 15.87 6.41 -14.06
CA VAL A 114 14.98 5.45 -14.73
C VAL A 114 13.73 5.29 -13.87
N ILE A 115 12.56 5.61 -14.43
CA ILE A 115 11.28 5.48 -13.74
C ILE A 115 11.10 4.00 -13.34
N PRO A 116 11.00 3.69 -12.04
CA PRO A 116 11.01 2.32 -11.57
C PRO A 116 9.67 1.64 -11.85
N ASN A 117 9.68 0.31 -11.95
CA ASN A 117 8.46 -0.48 -11.93
C ASN A 117 8.00 -0.70 -10.49
N VAL A 118 7.40 0.34 -9.90
CA VAL A 118 6.82 0.26 -8.56
C VAL A 118 5.33 -0.01 -8.66
N THR A 119 4.87 -1.03 -7.95
CA THR A 119 3.43 -1.26 -7.75
C THR A 119 3.11 -1.14 -6.27
N VAL A 120 1.96 -0.55 -5.96
CA VAL A 120 1.45 -0.39 -4.60
C VAL A 120 0.03 -0.92 -4.57
N SER A 121 -0.29 -1.71 -3.55
CA SER A 121 -1.64 -2.16 -3.26
C SER A 121 -1.93 -1.87 -1.79
N VAL A 122 -3.10 -1.30 -1.55
CA VAL A 122 -3.57 -0.90 -0.23
C VAL A 122 -4.84 -1.68 0.07
N ASP A 123 -4.86 -2.39 1.19
CA ASP A 123 -6.08 -3.02 1.71
C ASP A 123 -6.64 -2.14 2.84
N ALA A 124 -7.65 -1.34 2.51
CA ALA A 124 -8.36 -0.47 3.46
C ALA A 124 -9.09 -1.22 4.59
N ASN A 125 -9.19 -2.55 4.53
CA ASN A 125 -9.85 -3.33 5.59
C ASN A 125 -8.87 -3.82 6.66
N THR A 126 -7.59 -3.90 6.30
CA THR A 126 -6.52 -4.36 7.18
C THR A 126 -5.46 -3.29 7.40
N ASP A 127 -5.61 -2.12 6.77
CA ASP A 127 -4.61 -1.05 6.68
C ASP A 127 -3.22 -1.54 6.27
N ILE A 128 -3.16 -2.63 5.51
CA ILE A 128 -1.91 -3.18 5.00
C ILE A 128 -1.60 -2.51 3.67
N VAL A 129 -0.45 -1.85 3.61
CA VAL A 129 0.13 -1.36 2.36
C VAL A 129 1.21 -2.32 1.93
N THR A 130 1.03 -2.90 0.74
CA THR A 130 2.03 -3.75 0.08
C THR A 130 2.63 -3.01 -1.10
N ALA A 131 3.91 -3.24 -1.36
CA ALA A 131 4.60 -2.67 -2.49
C ALA A 131 5.53 -3.68 -3.15
N THR A 132 5.69 -3.55 -4.46
CA THR A 132 6.79 -4.16 -5.21
C THR A 132 7.60 -3.09 -5.93
N GLY A 133 8.89 -3.32 -6.11
CA GLY A 133 9.80 -2.40 -6.77
C GLY A 133 11.19 -3.01 -6.96
N PRO A 134 12.19 -2.23 -7.38
CA PRO A 134 13.57 -2.71 -7.41
C PRO A 134 14.06 -3.09 -6.01
N SER A 135 14.93 -4.09 -5.93
CA SER A 135 15.38 -4.67 -4.66
C SER A 135 16.23 -3.69 -3.85
N LEU A 136 16.06 -3.70 -2.52
CA LEU A 136 16.82 -2.88 -1.56
C LEU A 136 16.52 -1.38 -1.58
N ASP A 137 15.48 -0.96 -2.30
CA ASP A 137 15.01 0.43 -2.28
C ASP A 137 14.09 0.70 -1.10
N LEU A 138 13.83 1.99 -0.87
CA LEU A 138 12.92 2.48 0.17
C LEU A 138 11.68 3.10 -0.47
N LEU A 139 10.51 2.84 0.14
CA LEU A 139 9.29 3.61 -0.14
C LEU A 139 8.86 4.35 1.11
N PHE A 140 8.68 5.66 0.97
CA PHE A 140 8.12 6.53 1.97
C PHE A 140 6.63 6.69 1.70
N LEU A 141 5.82 6.23 2.63
CA LEU A 141 4.38 6.40 2.60
C LEU A 141 4.02 7.69 3.35
N ARG A 142 3.35 8.61 2.65
CA ARG A 142 2.76 9.82 3.21
C ARG A 142 1.33 10.00 2.73
N CYS A 143 0.41 10.42 3.57
CA CYS A 143 -0.92 10.83 3.10
C CYS A 143 -0.91 12.24 2.50
N SER A 144 -1.65 12.45 1.40
CA SER A 144 -1.53 13.70 0.65
C SER A 144 -2.43 14.85 1.11
N LEU A 145 -3.59 14.62 1.75
CA LEU A 145 -4.65 15.65 1.72
C LEU A 145 -5.46 15.89 3.00
N THR A 146 -5.54 14.96 3.95
CA THR A 146 -6.39 15.14 5.15
C THR A 146 -5.80 14.46 6.38
N ASN A 147 -5.14 15.24 7.24
CA ASN A 147 -4.83 14.93 8.66
C ASN A 147 -4.10 13.62 9.04
N CYS A 148 -3.70 12.72 8.13
CA CYS A 148 -2.77 11.65 8.50
C CYS A 148 -1.33 12.18 8.56
N ALA A 149 -0.78 12.28 9.76
CA ALA A 149 0.66 12.35 9.98
C ALA A 149 1.27 10.93 9.93
N LEU A 150 1.11 10.25 8.80
CA LEU A 150 1.82 9.01 8.52
C LEU A 150 3.09 9.36 7.74
N ASP A 151 4.24 9.24 8.40
CA ASP A 151 5.52 9.09 7.73
C ASP A 151 6.02 7.68 8.05
N GLN A 152 5.76 6.74 7.14
CA GLN A 152 6.14 5.34 7.29
C GLN A 152 7.10 4.91 6.19
N ILE A 153 8.00 3.98 6.51
CA ILE A 153 8.99 3.46 5.56
C ILE A 153 8.69 1.98 5.30
N ILE A 154 8.53 1.64 4.03
CA ILE A 154 8.47 0.26 3.55
C ILE A 154 9.83 -0.07 2.96
N ALA A 155 10.58 -0.94 3.63
CA ALA A 155 11.82 -1.49 3.10
C ALA A 155 11.50 -2.66 2.16
N LEU A 156 11.96 -2.60 0.91
CA LEU A 156 11.81 -3.71 -0.02
C LEU A 156 12.89 -4.77 0.23
N ASN A 157 12.49 -6.04 0.28
CA ASN A 157 13.42 -7.14 0.43
C ASN A 157 14.24 -7.40 -0.85
N ALA A 158 15.14 -8.37 -0.83
CA ALA A 158 15.97 -8.73 -1.99
C ALA A 158 15.17 -9.19 -3.23
N ALA A 159 13.91 -9.61 -3.05
CA ALA A 159 12.99 -9.94 -4.14
C ALA A 159 12.14 -8.74 -4.59
N GLY A 160 12.39 -7.55 -4.03
CA GLY A 160 11.66 -6.33 -4.36
C GLY A 160 10.29 -6.23 -3.72
N ASN A 161 9.97 -7.01 -2.68
CA ASN A 161 8.66 -6.99 -2.02
C ASN A 161 8.74 -6.35 -0.63
N GLY A 162 7.73 -5.57 -0.26
CA GLY A 162 7.59 -5.00 1.08
C GLY A 162 6.13 -4.88 1.50
N ALA A 163 5.89 -4.87 2.80
CA ALA A 163 4.58 -4.65 3.38
C ALA A 163 4.72 -3.91 4.71
N ILE A 164 3.72 -3.10 5.04
CA ILE A 164 3.57 -2.46 6.35
C ILE A 164 2.11 -2.49 6.76
N ASP A 165 1.87 -2.79 8.03
CA ASP A 165 0.58 -2.67 8.70
C ASP A 165 0.58 -1.30 9.40
N VAL A 166 -0.33 -0.41 8.99
CA VAL A 166 -0.47 0.92 9.61
C VAL A 166 -1.69 1.03 10.53
N THR A 167 -2.43 -0.05 10.79
CA THR A 167 -3.60 -0.06 11.68
C THR A 167 -3.32 0.61 13.03
N PRO A 168 -2.14 0.44 13.69
CA PRO A 168 -1.87 1.11 14.96
C PRO A 168 -1.79 2.64 14.89
N GLN A 169 -1.54 3.19 13.70
CA GLN A 169 -1.30 4.62 13.48
C GLN A 169 -2.44 5.30 12.74
N TYR A 170 -3.12 4.57 11.86
CA TYR A 170 -4.11 5.13 10.95
C TYR A 170 -5.04 4.08 10.37
N ASP A 171 -6.32 4.43 10.25
CA ASP A 171 -7.38 3.66 9.58
C ASP A 171 -7.52 4.19 8.15
N ILE A 172 -7.01 3.45 7.17
CA ILE A 172 -7.03 3.85 5.77
C ILE A 172 -8.44 3.63 5.23
N THR A 173 -9.02 4.68 4.66
CA THR A 173 -10.37 4.60 4.10
C THR A 173 -10.38 4.60 2.57
N ALA A 174 -11.39 3.93 2.00
CA ALA A 174 -11.60 3.92 0.56
C ALA A 174 -11.79 5.34 0.00
N GLY A 175 -11.14 5.65 -1.11
CA GLY A 175 -11.16 6.96 -1.75
C GLY A 175 -10.09 7.94 -1.26
N GLU A 176 -9.34 7.60 -0.21
CA GLU A 176 -8.17 8.37 0.20
C GLU A 176 -7.07 8.34 -0.85
N VAL A 177 -6.20 9.36 -0.85
CA VAL A 177 -5.04 9.43 -1.75
C VAL A 177 -3.76 9.36 -0.94
N LEU A 178 -3.03 8.26 -1.12
CA LEU A 178 -1.70 8.06 -0.55
C LEU A 178 -0.65 8.58 -1.52
N ARG A 179 0.31 9.35 -1.01
CA ARG A 179 1.52 9.79 -1.68
C ARG A 179 2.66 8.84 -1.30
N ILE A 180 3.00 7.93 -2.20
CA ILE A 180 4.15 7.04 -2.03
C ILE A 180 5.36 7.64 -2.74
N THR A 181 6.48 7.79 -2.06
CA THR A 181 7.75 8.25 -2.65
C THR A 181 8.74 7.10 -2.62
N TRP A 182 9.04 6.54 -3.77
CA TRP A 182 10.17 5.63 -3.95
C TRP A 182 11.47 6.45 -3.98
N ILE A 183 12.52 5.96 -3.33
CA ILE A 183 13.86 6.56 -3.31
C ILE A 183 14.90 5.47 -3.58
N ASP A 184 15.79 5.71 -4.55
CA ASP A 184 16.91 4.81 -4.84
C ASP A 184 18.13 5.06 -3.94
N PRO A 185 19.16 4.19 -3.98
CA PRO A 185 20.37 4.38 -3.17
C PRO A 185 21.16 5.66 -3.49
N ASP A 186 20.97 6.24 -4.69
CA ASP A 186 21.63 7.47 -5.09
C ASP A 186 20.82 8.72 -4.64
N GLY A 187 19.61 8.53 -4.11
CA GLY A 187 18.71 9.57 -3.61
C GLY A 187 17.78 10.18 -4.66
N ASP A 188 17.70 9.62 -5.86
CA ASP A 188 16.66 10.00 -6.82
C ASP A 188 15.31 9.46 -6.35
N SER A 189 14.24 10.19 -6.68
CA SER A 189 12.92 9.89 -6.15
C SER A 189 11.82 9.88 -7.20
N TYR A 190 10.85 9.00 -6.99
CA TYR A 190 9.66 8.89 -7.81
C TYR A 190 8.41 8.90 -6.93
N VAL A 191 7.54 9.88 -7.15
CA VAL A 191 6.32 10.09 -6.38
C VAL A 191 5.12 9.53 -7.13
N ILE A 192 4.39 8.65 -6.46
CA ILE A 192 3.16 8.00 -6.92
C ILE A 192 2.02 8.51 -6.05
N LEU A 193 0.96 9.00 -6.69
CA LEU A 193 -0.33 9.20 -6.03
C LEU A 193 -1.18 7.95 -6.25
N HIS A 194 -1.52 7.27 -5.17
CA HIS A 194 -2.35 6.07 -5.19
C HIS A 194 -3.68 6.39 -4.51
N THR A 195 -4.75 6.40 -5.29
CA THR A 195 -6.10 6.42 -4.73
C THR A 195 -6.41 5.04 -4.18
N VAL A 196 -6.69 4.95 -2.89
CA VAL A 196 -7.10 3.72 -2.23
C VAL A 196 -8.42 3.31 -2.86
N GLU A 197 -8.37 2.24 -3.64
CA GLU A 197 -9.58 1.65 -4.16
C GLU A 197 -10.42 1.16 -2.99
N GLN A 198 -11.74 1.29 -3.10
CA GLN A 198 -12.61 0.54 -2.22
C GLN A 198 -12.30 -0.94 -2.47
N GLY A 199 -11.54 -1.57 -1.57
CA GLY A 199 -11.30 -3.01 -1.62
C GLY A 199 -12.65 -3.66 -1.88
N ALA A 200 -12.71 -4.57 -2.86
CA ALA A 200 -13.97 -5.14 -3.32
C ALA A 200 -14.81 -5.49 -2.09
N ALA A 201 -15.95 -4.82 -1.93
CA ALA A 201 -16.79 -5.04 -0.75
C ALA A 201 -17.00 -6.55 -0.67
N PRO A 202 -16.67 -7.18 0.47
CA PRO A 202 -16.64 -8.64 0.50
C PRO A 202 -18.01 -9.13 0.12
N SER A 203 -18.01 -10.04 -0.85
CA SER A 203 -19.23 -10.44 -1.52
C SER A 203 -19.69 -11.77 -0.97
N PHE A 204 -20.89 -12.16 -1.38
CA PHE A 204 -21.33 -13.52 -1.21
C PHE A 204 -21.06 -14.27 -2.51
N SER A 205 -20.18 -15.25 -2.46
CA SER A 205 -20.19 -16.32 -3.43
C SER A 205 -21.38 -17.24 -3.12
N SER A 206 -22.24 -17.45 -4.11
CA SER A 206 -23.43 -18.28 -3.96
C SER A 206 -23.43 -19.35 -5.05
N VAL A 207 -23.84 -20.57 -4.69
CA VAL A 207 -23.98 -21.67 -5.66
C VAL A 207 -25.12 -21.36 -6.65
N THR A 208 -26.07 -20.52 -6.23
CA THR A 208 -27.21 -20.01 -6.99
C THR A 208 -27.48 -18.57 -6.56
N SER A 209 -28.07 -17.74 -7.43
CA SER A 209 -28.45 -16.38 -7.05
C SER A 209 -29.23 -16.34 -5.73
N VAL A 210 -28.91 -15.36 -4.87
CA VAL A 210 -29.63 -15.15 -3.60
C VAL A 210 -31.10 -14.87 -3.93
N PRO A 211 -32.05 -15.59 -3.32
CA PRO A 211 -33.46 -15.40 -3.64
C PRO A 211 -33.93 -14.02 -3.15
N ALA A 212 -34.87 -13.40 -3.86
CA ALA A 212 -35.43 -12.12 -3.44
C ALA A 212 -36.22 -12.20 -2.12
N ARG A 213 -36.66 -13.40 -1.72
CA ARG A 213 -37.49 -13.69 -0.53
C ARG A 213 -37.14 -15.05 0.07
N GLY A 214 -37.41 -15.24 1.37
CA GLY A 214 -37.16 -16.51 2.05
C GLY A 214 -35.74 -16.66 2.61
N ILE A 215 -35.08 -17.79 2.33
CA ILE A 215 -33.74 -18.10 2.87
C ILE A 215 -32.77 -18.41 1.73
N GLY A 216 -31.62 -17.73 1.71
CA GLY A 216 -30.49 -18.04 0.82
C GLY A 216 -29.34 -18.66 1.58
N ILE A 217 -28.61 -19.61 0.97
CA ILE A 217 -27.34 -20.12 1.50
C ILE A 217 -26.22 -19.45 0.71
N VAL A 218 -25.29 -18.82 1.42
CA VAL A 218 -24.18 -18.09 0.83
C VAL A 218 -22.87 -18.47 1.49
N VAL A 219 -21.78 -18.24 0.78
CA VAL A 219 -20.42 -18.30 1.29
C VAL A 219 -19.88 -16.88 1.32
N PHE A 220 -19.42 -16.43 2.47
CA PHE A 220 -18.81 -15.11 2.60
C PHE A 220 -17.33 -15.19 2.21
N ASP A 221 -16.88 -14.24 1.40
CA ASP A 221 -15.50 -14.22 0.91
C ASP A 221 -14.49 -13.80 1.99
N GLY A 222 -14.97 -13.50 3.20
CA GLY A 222 -14.18 -13.12 4.37
C GLY A 222 -14.21 -11.63 4.63
N GLY A 223 -13.84 -11.20 5.83
CA GLY A 223 -13.87 -9.80 6.23
C GLY A 223 -14.34 -9.58 7.66
N THR A 224 -14.61 -8.34 8.04
CA THR A 224 -15.12 -7.98 9.37
C THR A 224 -16.64 -8.23 9.47
N LEU A 225 -17.16 -8.18 10.70
CA LEU A 225 -18.60 -8.30 10.95
C LEU A 225 -19.40 -7.18 10.28
N ASP A 226 -18.86 -5.96 10.25
CA ASP A 226 -19.51 -4.81 9.61
C ASP A 226 -19.58 -4.99 8.10
N GLN A 227 -18.52 -5.53 7.50
CA GLN A 227 -18.54 -5.83 6.08
C GLN A 227 -19.51 -6.97 5.74
N LEU A 228 -19.59 -8.02 6.56
CA LEU A 228 -20.62 -9.05 6.42
C LEU A 228 -22.02 -8.44 6.48
N ALA A 229 -22.26 -7.53 7.43
CA ALA A 229 -23.54 -6.85 7.58
C ALA A 229 -23.87 -5.95 6.37
N ALA A 230 -22.88 -5.22 5.86
CA ALA A 230 -23.01 -4.40 4.66
C ALA A 230 -23.33 -5.25 3.42
N ALA A 231 -22.61 -6.36 3.23
CA ALA A 231 -22.86 -7.31 2.14
C ALA A 231 -24.27 -7.91 2.22
N ALA A 232 -24.72 -8.31 3.41
CA ALA A 232 -26.06 -8.84 3.64
C ALA A 232 -27.15 -7.79 3.38
N SER A 233 -26.93 -6.56 3.82
CA SER A 233 -27.83 -5.43 3.54
C SER A 233 -27.92 -5.14 2.03
N ALA A 234 -26.78 -5.15 1.32
CA ALA A 234 -26.73 -4.94 -0.13
C ALA A 234 -27.44 -6.07 -0.89
N ALA A 235 -27.37 -7.30 -0.39
CA ALA A 235 -28.14 -8.43 -0.90
C ALA A 235 -29.65 -8.36 -0.59
N GLY A 236 -30.09 -7.43 0.26
CA GLY A 236 -31.48 -7.27 0.68
C GLY A 236 -31.90 -8.13 1.86
N ALA A 237 -30.96 -8.74 2.58
CA ALA A 237 -31.24 -9.55 3.76
C ALA A 237 -31.73 -8.68 4.93
N ARG A 238 -32.42 -9.31 5.89
CA ARG A 238 -32.83 -8.75 7.18
C ARG A 238 -32.08 -9.35 8.36
N ALA A 239 -31.65 -10.60 8.22
CA ALA A 239 -30.86 -11.29 9.22
C ALA A 239 -29.90 -12.29 8.57
N ILE A 240 -28.84 -12.61 9.29
CA ILE A 240 -27.79 -13.56 8.92
C ILE A 240 -27.75 -14.63 10.00
N TYR A 241 -27.64 -15.89 9.65
CA TYR A 241 -27.47 -16.98 10.60
C TYR A 241 -26.26 -17.83 10.26
N THR A 242 -25.58 -18.30 11.28
CA THR A 242 -24.55 -19.35 11.16
C THR A 242 -24.73 -20.36 12.30
N THR A 243 -23.94 -21.44 12.27
CA THR A 243 -23.93 -22.41 13.35
C THR A 243 -22.70 -22.25 14.24
N ALA A 244 -22.89 -22.38 15.55
CA ALA A 244 -21.82 -22.42 16.54
C ALA A 244 -22.16 -23.50 17.56
N ASN A 245 -21.28 -24.50 17.72
CA ASN A 245 -21.47 -25.62 18.65
C ASN A 245 -22.84 -26.32 18.49
N GLY A 246 -23.29 -26.49 17.24
CA GLY A 246 -24.59 -27.10 16.92
C GLY A 246 -25.82 -26.21 17.10
N ASN A 247 -25.66 -24.96 17.53
CA ASN A 247 -26.75 -24.00 17.68
C ASN A 247 -26.73 -22.94 16.59
N TRP A 248 -27.92 -22.47 16.19
CA TRP A 248 -28.04 -21.29 15.33
C TRP A 248 -27.75 -20.02 16.11
N VAL A 249 -26.89 -19.17 15.55
CA VAL A 249 -26.60 -17.84 16.07
C VAL A 249 -26.95 -16.84 14.99
N GLY A 250 -27.82 -15.88 15.33
CA GLY A 250 -28.35 -14.90 14.41
C GLY A 250 -27.72 -13.52 14.59
N TYR A 251 -27.56 -12.81 13.48
CA TYR A 251 -27.25 -11.39 13.41
C TYR A 251 -28.42 -10.69 12.72
N THR A 252 -29.12 -9.80 13.43
CA THR A 252 -30.23 -9.01 12.87
C THR A 252 -29.71 -7.66 12.41
N LEU A 253 -29.90 -7.34 11.13
CA LEU A 253 -29.41 -6.09 10.53
C LEU A 253 -30.15 -4.89 11.13
N GLY A 254 -29.39 -3.87 11.57
CA GLY A 254 -29.93 -2.67 12.21
C GLY A 254 -30.45 -2.86 13.64
N ALA A 255 -30.35 -4.06 14.22
CA ALA A 255 -30.74 -4.29 15.61
C ALA A 255 -29.70 -3.73 16.61
N PRO A 256 -30.09 -3.40 17.86
CA PRO A 256 -29.16 -3.01 18.90
C PRO A 256 -28.07 -4.07 19.17
N ALA A 257 -26.88 -3.63 19.59
CA ALA A 257 -25.72 -4.50 19.78
C ALA A 257 -25.98 -5.72 20.70
N PHE A 258 -26.79 -5.56 21.75
CA PHE A 258 -27.11 -6.66 22.67
C PHE A 258 -27.85 -7.82 21.99
N THR A 259 -28.66 -7.54 20.96
CA THR A 259 -29.35 -8.57 20.15
C THR A 259 -28.35 -9.44 19.39
N ASN A 260 -27.24 -8.85 18.97
CA ASN A 260 -26.21 -9.48 18.13
C ASN A 260 -24.97 -9.94 18.94
N ALA A 261 -24.97 -9.80 20.28
CA ALA A 261 -23.82 -10.10 21.12
C ALA A 261 -23.35 -11.57 21.02
N GLY A 262 -24.29 -12.51 20.87
CA GLY A 262 -23.97 -13.92 20.64
C GLY A 262 -23.22 -14.15 19.32
N PHE A 263 -23.59 -13.40 18.27
CA PHE A 263 -22.93 -13.48 16.97
C PHE A 263 -21.55 -12.80 16.99
N ALA A 264 -21.46 -11.62 17.61
CA ALA A 264 -20.19 -10.90 17.76
C ALA A 264 -19.17 -11.70 18.59
N SER A 265 -19.60 -12.39 19.66
CA SER A 265 -18.70 -13.24 20.45
C SER A 265 -18.20 -14.47 19.67
N ARG A 266 -18.93 -14.93 18.64
CA ARG A 266 -18.49 -16.00 17.75
C ARG A 266 -17.39 -15.54 16.79
N PHE A 267 -17.43 -14.28 16.38
CA PHE A 267 -16.48 -13.65 15.46
C PHE A 267 -15.88 -12.39 16.09
N PRO A 268 -14.99 -12.52 17.09
CA PRO A 268 -14.38 -11.38 17.77
C PRO A 268 -13.35 -10.62 16.92
N GLY A 269 -13.08 -11.09 15.70
CA GLY A 269 -12.18 -10.47 14.72
C GLY A 269 -12.67 -10.76 13.30
N ALA A 270 -11.74 -10.95 12.36
CA ALA A 270 -12.09 -11.27 10.98
C ALA A 270 -12.83 -12.62 10.86
N ILE A 271 -13.88 -12.63 10.05
CA ILE A 271 -14.60 -13.81 9.59
C ILE A 271 -13.77 -14.43 8.45
N PRO A 272 -13.36 -15.71 8.56
CA PRO A 272 -12.59 -16.38 7.51
C PRO A 272 -13.34 -16.44 6.18
N ALA A 273 -12.60 -16.31 5.08
CA ALA A 273 -13.10 -16.60 3.74
C ALA A 273 -13.64 -18.03 3.66
N GLY A 274 -14.73 -18.23 2.93
CA GLY A 274 -15.37 -19.54 2.80
C GLY A 274 -16.38 -19.87 3.91
N THR A 275 -16.66 -18.93 4.82
CA THR A 275 -17.60 -19.16 5.92
C THR A 275 -19.04 -19.19 5.39
N PRO A 276 -19.81 -20.29 5.62
CA PRO A 276 -21.18 -20.38 5.16
C PRO A 276 -22.14 -19.63 6.09
N PHE A 277 -23.10 -18.93 5.48
CA PHE A 277 -24.18 -18.24 6.17
C PHE A 277 -25.54 -18.54 5.54
N LEU A 278 -26.59 -18.42 6.34
CA LEU A 278 -27.96 -18.29 5.87
C LEU A 278 -28.35 -16.82 5.87
N LEU A 279 -28.86 -16.31 4.76
CA LEU A 279 -29.47 -14.99 4.68
C LEU A 279 -30.99 -15.14 4.77
N VAL A 280 -31.62 -14.40 5.67
CA VAL A 280 -33.07 -14.27 5.74
C VAL A 280 -33.50 -13.03 4.98
N MET A 281 -34.25 -13.25 3.91
CA MET A 281 -34.74 -12.26 2.95
C MET A 281 -36.19 -11.85 3.30
N PRO A 282 -36.70 -10.71 2.81
CA PRO A 282 -38.07 -10.23 3.06
C PRO A 282 -39.22 -11.12 2.53
#